data_AF-A0A345ZRQ4-F1
#
_entry.id   AF-A0A345ZRQ4-F1
#
_cell.length_a   1.000
_cell.length_b   1.000
_cell.length_c   1.000
_cell.angle_alpha   90.00
_cell.angle_beta   90.00
_cell.angle_gamma   90.00
#
_symmetry.space_group_name_H-M   'P 1'
#
loop_
_entity.id
_entity.type
_entity.pdbx_description
1 polymer ?
#
loop_
_entity_poly.entity_id
_entity_poly.type
_entity_poly.pdbx_seq_one_letter_code
_entity_poly.pdbx_strand_id
1 'polypeptide(L)'
;MSAVTLAHAQTADPNIVHVAPLPLGPPGPQPGLPPAYQSPRGTVEQVRPVKPLRVPRHGASEPPPPIINPQTGVALPNMRTISPSGPGGRETYQDRAARCAHQAGAYGANAGDRNTYINNCINQ
;
A
#
# COMPACT_ATOMS: atom_id res chain seq x y z
N MET A 1 -46.02 -26.02 -41.01
CA MET A 1 -45.91 -27.40 -40.50
C MET A 1 -45.69 -28.31 -41.69
N SER A 2 -44.71 -29.21 -41.55
CA SER A 2 -44.44 -30.42 -42.34
C SER A 2 -43.89 -30.29 -43.76
N ALA A 3 -42.63 -30.73 -43.85
CA ALA A 3 -41.87 -31.08 -45.04
C ALA A 3 -42.36 -32.39 -45.68
N VAL A 4 -41.86 -32.70 -46.89
CA VAL A 4 -40.88 -33.78 -47.13
C VAL A 4 -40.73 -33.96 -48.64
N THR A 5 -39.54 -33.63 -49.11
CA THR A 5 -38.97 -34.03 -50.41
C THR A 5 -38.70 -35.53 -50.38
N LEU A 6 -39.09 -36.27 -51.43
CA LEU A 6 -38.76 -37.69 -51.55
C LEU A 6 -38.13 -38.00 -52.91
N ALA A 7 -37.01 -38.73 -52.81
CA ALA A 7 -36.27 -39.46 -53.85
C ALA A 7 -35.55 -38.57 -54.89
N HIS A 8 -34.26 -38.75 -55.14
CA HIS A 8 -33.65 -39.96 -55.70
C HIS A 8 -32.13 -39.94 -55.40
N ALA A 9 -31.55 -41.00 -54.84
CA ALA A 9 -30.85 -42.05 -55.61
C ALA A 9 -29.77 -41.47 -56.54
N GLN A 10 -28.49 -41.66 -56.22
CA GLN A 10 -27.65 -42.63 -56.91
C GLN A 10 -26.15 -42.48 -56.57
N THR A 11 -25.53 -43.66 -56.49
CA THR A 11 -24.16 -43.96 -56.91
C THR A 11 -23.03 -43.48 -56.02
N ALA A 12 -22.54 -44.45 -55.23
CA ALA A 12 -21.17 -44.50 -54.77
C ALA A 12 -20.24 -44.51 -56.00
N ASP A 13 -19.62 -43.36 -56.27
CA ASP A 13 -18.52 -43.27 -57.21
C ASP A 13 -17.21 -43.34 -56.40
N PRO A 14 -16.39 -44.41 -56.51
CA PRO A 14 -15.18 -44.57 -55.72
C PRO A 14 -14.00 -43.68 -56.19
N ASN A 15 -14.20 -42.78 -57.17
CA ASN A 15 -13.12 -42.04 -57.82
C ASN A 15 -13.09 -40.52 -57.54
N ILE A 16 -13.64 -40.05 -56.41
CA ILE A 16 -13.38 -38.67 -55.97
C ILE A 16 -12.11 -38.65 -55.11
N VAL A 17 -10.98 -38.29 -55.73
CA VAL A 17 -9.78 -37.90 -54.99
C VAL A 17 -10.06 -36.54 -54.35
N HIS A 18 -10.32 -36.52 -53.03
CA HIS A 18 -10.30 -35.29 -52.25
C HIS A 18 -8.87 -34.75 -52.22
N VAL A 19 -8.56 -33.80 -53.11
CA VAL A 19 -7.33 -33.02 -53.01
C VAL A 19 -7.47 -32.08 -51.82
N ALA A 20 -6.70 -32.34 -50.76
CA ALA A 20 -6.61 -31.43 -49.62
C ALA A 20 -6.07 -30.06 -50.09
N PRO A 21 -6.63 -28.93 -49.62
CA PRO A 21 -6.05 -27.63 -49.94
C PRO A 21 -4.67 -27.52 -49.27
N LEU A 22 -3.69 -27.05 -50.03
CA LEU A 22 -2.35 -26.75 -49.54
C LEU A 22 -2.45 -25.77 -48.35
N PRO A 23 -1.64 -25.96 -47.28
CA PRO A 23 -1.66 -25.03 -46.16
C PRO A 23 -1.18 -23.66 -46.65
N LEU A 24 -2.05 -22.67 -46.60
CA LEU A 24 -1.67 -21.27 -46.79
C LEU A 24 -0.62 -20.93 -45.73
N GLY A 25 0.61 -20.66 -46.18
CA GLY A 25 1.69 -20.19 -45.32
C GLY A 25 1.27 -18.91 -44.56
N PRO A 26 1.99 -18.55 -43.48
CA PRO A 26 1.64 -17.40 -42.66
C PRO A 26 1.51 -16.13 -43.53
N PRO A 27 0.51 -15.26 -43.28
CA PRO A 27 0.36 -14.04 -44.05
C PRO A 27 1.64 -13.21 -43.90
N GLY A 28 2.26 -12.89 -45.04
CA GLY A 28 3.40 -11.98 -45.07
C GLY A 28 3.05 -10.61 -44.47
N PRO A 29 4.04 -9.84 -44.00
CA PRO A 29 3.81 -8.52 -43.43
C PRO A 29 3.03 -7.64 -44.42
N GLN A 30 1.97 -7.00 -43.95
CA GLN A 30 1.10 -6.15 -44.76
C GLN A 30 1.87 -4.91 -45.23
N PRO A 31 1.94 -4.64 -46.55
CA PRO A 31 2.63 -3.46 -47.07
C PRO A 31 2.00 -2.17 -46.54
N GLY A 32 2.79 -1.33 -45.87
CA GLY A 32 2.36 -0.03 -45.35
C GLY A 32 2.07 0.02 -43.85
N LEU A 33 2.15 -1.11 -43.14
CA LEU A 33 2.06 -1.14 -41.68
C LEU A 33 3.44 -1.41 -41.06
N PRO A 34 3.85 -0.65 -40.05
CA PRO A 34 5.10 -0.92 -39.34
C PRO A 34 5.01 -2.31 -38.66
N PRO A 35 6.12 -3.06 -38.60
CA PRO A 35 6.14 -4.36 -37.94
C PRO A 35 5.72 -4.22 -36.46
N ALA A 36 4.96 -5.19 -35.97
CA ALA A 36 4.54 -5.23 -34.58
C ALA A 36 5.78 -5.26 -33.66
N TYR A 37 5.85 -4.34 -32.71
CA TYR A 37 6.93 -4.27 -31.74
C TYR A 37 6.98 -5.56 -30.91
N GLN A 38 8.09 -6.29 -31.00
CA GLN A 38 8.36 -7.44 -30.15
C GLN A 38 9.17 -6.95 -28.95
N SER A 39 8.57 -6.99 -27.75
CA SER A 39 9.33 -6.74 -26.53
C SER A 39 10.40 -7.83 -26.36
N PRO A 40 11.60 -7.49 -25.86
CA PRO A 40 12.64 -8.48 -25.54
C PRO A 40 12.09 -9.50 -24.55
N ARG A 41 11.70 -10.69 -25.03
CA ARG A 41 11.31 -11.80 -24.17
C ARG A 41 12.58 -12.37 -23.54
N GLY A 42 12.88 -12.00 -22.30
CA GLY A 42 13.99 -12.62 -21.57
C GLY A 42 14.57 -11.85 -20.39
N THR A 43 14.35 -10.54 -20.28
CA THR A 43 14.85 -9.76 -19.14
C THR A 43 13.74 -9.55 -18.12
N VAL A 44 13.29 -10.64 -17.49
CA VAL A 44 12.66 -10.52 -16.17
C VAL A 44 13.83 -10.50 -15.19
N GLU A 45 14.48 -9.35 -15.06
CA GLU A 45 15.34 -9.13 -13.91
C GLU A 45 14.43 -9.24 -12.68
N GLN A 46 14.48 -10.39 -12.01
CA GLN A 46 13.75 -10.58 -10.78
C GLN A 46 14.36 -9.64 -9.75
N VAL A 47 13.75 -8.48 -9.59
CA VAL A 47 14.02 -7.57 -8.48
C VAL A 47 13.75 -8.39 -7.22
N ARG A 48 14.81 -8.85 -6.55
CA ARG A 48 14.69 -9.50 -5.25
C ARG A 48 14.16 -8.44 -4.29
N PRO A 49 12.95 -8.60 -3.73
CA PRO A 49 12.46 -7.64 -2.75
C PRO A 49 13.44 -7.64 -1.58
N VAL A 50 14.08 -6.50 -1.33
CA VAL A 50 14.90 -6.33 -0.13
C VAL A 50 13.98 -6.54 1.06
N LYS A 51 14.33 -7.51 1.92
CA LYS A 51 13.56 -7.79 3.14
C LYS A 51 13.56 -6.51 3.97
N PRO A 52 12.40 -5.89 4.27
CA PRO A 52 12.38 -4.67 5.05
C PRO A 52 13.03 -4.96 6.41
N LEU A 53 13.98 -4.13 6.82
CA LEU A 53 14.50 -4.20 8.18
C LEU A 53 13.31 -4.12 9.12
N ARG A 54 13.21 -5.07 10.05
CA ARG A 54 12.27 -4.96 11.16
C ARG A 54 12.67 -3.72 11.95
N VAL A 55 11.94 -2.64 11.77
CA VAL A 55 12.02 -1.49 12.67
C VAL A 55 11.66 -2.01 14.05
N PRO A 56 12.51 -1.83 15.08
CA PRO A 56 12.15 -2.20 16.43
C PRO A 56 10.82 -1.51 16.75
N ARG A 57 9.82 -2.29 17.19
CA ARG A 57 8.64 -1.70 17.82
C ARG A 57 9.11 -1.14 19.15
N HIS A 58 9.45 0.13 19.14
CA HIS A 58 9.68 0.88 20.35
C HIS A 58 8.33 0.95 21.08
N GLY A 59 8.21 0.16 22.15
CA GLY A 59 7.02 0.14 22.99
C GLY A 59 6.73 1.55 23.46
N ALA A 60 5.44 1.88 23.59
CA ALA A 60 5.01 3.17 24.12
C ALA A 60 5.79 3.44 25.41
N SER A 61 6.57 4.53 25.43
CA SER A 61 7.31 4.95 26.61
C SER A 61 6.35 4.95 27.80
N GLU A 62 6.82 4.45 28.96
CA GLU A 62 6.17 4.70 30.25
C GLU A 62 5.80 6.20 30.28
N PRO A 63 4.53 6.55 30.53
CA PRO A 63 4.12 7.94 30.56
C PRO A 63 4.92 8.65 31.66
N PRO A 64 5.38 9.88 31.41
CA PRO A 64 6.03 10.65 32.45
C PRO A 64 5.06 10.88 33.62
N PRO A 65 5.57 11.25 34.80
CA PRO A 65 4.70 11.52 35.94
C PRO A 65 3.68 12.64 35.64
N PRO A 66 2.54 12.67 36.36
CA PRO A 66 1.55 13.72 36.23
C PRO A 66 2.11 15.11 36.54
N ILE A 67 1.57 16.12 35.87
CA ILE A 67 2.01 17.51 35.97
C ILE A 67 1.09 18.26 36.93
N ILE A 68 1.63 18.85 37.98
CA ILE A 68 0.85 19.70 38.88
C ILE A 68 0.65 21.07 38.21
N ASN A 69 -0.60 21.47 38.01
CA ASN A 69 -0.92 22.83 37.62
C ASN A 69 -0.66 23.77 38.80
N PRO A 70 0.24 24.77 38.68
CA PRO A 70 0.59 25.67 39.79
C PRO A 70 -0.54 26.61 40.20
N GLN A 71 -1.52 26.86 39.33
CA GLN A 71 -2.65 27.76 39.62
C GLN A 71 -3.79 27.05 40.33
N THR A 72 -4.05 25.78 39.99
CA THR A 72 -5.19 25.01 40.52
C THR A 72 -4.78 23.92 41.51
N GLY A 73 -3.49 23.57 41.57
CA GLY A 73 -2.98 22.45 42.37
C GLY A 73 -3.38 21.07 41.84
N VAL A 74 -4.10 21.01 40.72
CA VAL A 74 -4.60 19.76 40.15
C VAL A 74 -3.49 19.03 39.42
N ALA A 75 -3.34 17.73 39.71
CA ALA A 75 -2.46 16.85 38.97
C ALA A 75 -3.11 16.45 37.64
N LEU A 76 -2.53 16.90 36.52
CA LEU A 76 -2.94 16.53 35.19
C LEU A 76 -2.14 15.31 34.72
N PRO A 77 -2.80 14.20 34.34
CA PRO A 77 -2.12 13.01 33.84
C PRO A 77 -1.22 13.34 32.67
N ASN A 78 -0.08 12.67 32.56
CA ASN A 78 0.77 12.84 31.41
C ASN A 78 0.37 11.88 30.28
N MET A 79 0.33 12.37 29.04
CA MET A 79 0.08 11.51 27.89
C MET A 79 1.32 10.66 27.57
N ARG A 80 1.12 9.56 26.84
CA ARG A 80 2.24 8.73 26.36
C ARG A 80 2.75 9.29 25.02
N THR A 81 4.05 9.16 24.81
CA THR A 81 4.65 9.38 23.49
C THR A 81 4.48 8.11 22.67
N ILE A 82 3.61 8.17 21.66
CA ILE A 82 3.17 7.01 20.86
C ILE A 82 4.29 6.52 19.92
N SER A 83 5.08 7.45 19.38
CA SER A 83 6.17 7.17 18.45
C SER A 83 7.39 7.99 18.83
N PRO A 84 8.15 7.56 19.86
CA PRO A 84 9.36 8.26 20.25
C PRO A 84 10.39 8.21 19.12
N SER A 85 10.92 9.37 18.74
CA SER A 85 11.85 9.55 17.63
C SER A 85 13.30 9.26 18.02
N GLY A 86 13.58 9.01 19.29
CA GLY A 86 14.93 8.89 19.82
C GLY A 86 15.52 7.47 19.68
N PRO A 87 16.86 7.35 19.77
CA PRO A 87 17.54 6.06 19.72
C PRO A 87 16.99 5.08 20.77
N GLY A 88 16.68 3.87 20.35
CA GLY A 88 16.12 2.85 21.24
C GLY A 88 14.67 3.09 21.66
N GLY A 89 13.96 4.03 21.04
CA GLY A 89 12.57 4.32 21.37
C GLY A 89 12.42 5.25 22.56
N ARG A 90 13.46 6.05 22.81
CA ARG A 90 13.45 7.04 23.88
C ARG A 90 12.74 8.29 23.40
N GLU A 91 11.94 8.88 24.28
CA GLU A 91 11.36 10.19 24.03
C GLU A 91 12.48 11.22 23.84
N THR A 92 12.40 11.99 22.76
CA THR A 92 13.27 13.15 22.53
C THR A 92 12.65 14.43 23.09
N TYR A 93 13.45 15.49 23.22
CA TYR A 93 12.92 16.82 23.55
C TYR A 93 11.84 17.31 22.57
N GLN A 94 11.94 16.94 21.30
CA GLN A 94 10.95 17.30 20.28
C GLN A 94 9.63 16.55 20.51
N ASP A 95 9.71 15.23 20.73
CA ASP A 95 8.53 14.41 21.04
C ASP A 95 7.84 14.92 22.31
N ARG A 96 8.64 15.25 23.33
CA ARG A 96 8.16 15.84 24.57
C ARG A 96 7.45 17.16 24.34
N ALA A 97 8.07 18.10 23.63
CA ALA A 97 7.47 19.40 23.35
C ALA A 97 6.14 19.27 22.60
N ALA A 98 6.08 18.40 21.59
CA ALA A 98 4.86 18.12 20.83
C ALA A 98 3.77 17.54 21.75
N ARG A 99 4.11 16.56 22.59
CA ARG A 99 3.21 15.97 23.56
C ARG A 99 2.70 17.00 24.59
N CYS A 100 3.57 17.89 25.07
CA CYS A 100 3.21 18.94 26.02
C CYS A 100 2.25 19.97 25.41
N ALA A 101 2.52 20.40 24.17
CA ALA A 101 1.64 21.30 23.45
C ALA A 101 0.25 20.69 23.19
N HIS A 102 0.21 19.40 22.85
CA HIS A 102 -1.05 18.65 22.69
C HIS A 102 -1.84 18.59 24.01
N GLN A 103 -1.18 18.22 25.10
CA GLN A 103 -1.81 18.15 26.42
C GLN A 103 -2.35 19.49 26.90
N ALA A 104 -1.60 20.57 26.69
CA ALA A 104 -2.07 21.91 27.06
C ALA A 104 -3.36 22.29 26.31
N GLY A 105 -3.50 21.85 25.06
CA GLY A 105 -4.73 21.98 24.28
C GLY A 105 -5.86 21.07 24.80
N ALA A 106 -5.55 19.80 25.09
CA ALA A 106 -6.52 18.81 25.55
C ALA A 106 -7.10 19.14 26.93
N TYR A 107 -6.28 19.67 27.84
CA TYR A 107 -6.71 20.06 29.19
C TYR A 107 -7.34 21.46 29.24
N GLY A 108 -7.09 22.31 28.25
CA GLY A 108 -7.73 23.63 28.14
C GLY A 108 -7.58 24.44 29.43
N ALA A 109 -8.70 24.92 29.98
CA ALA A 109 -8.71 25.70 31.22
C ALA A 109 -8.11 24.94 32.43
N ASN A 110 -8.16 23.60 32.43
CA ASN A 110 -7.59 22.80 33.51
C ASN A 110 -6.06 22.82 33.52
N ALA A 111 -5.41 23.12 32.39
CA ALA A 111 -3.97 23.36 32.31
C ALA A 111 -3.55 24.72 32.91
N GLY A 112 -4.52 25.60 33.20
CA GLY A 112 -4.24 26.96 33.66
C GLY A 112 -3.58 27.76 32.55
N ASP A 113 -2.51 28.48 32.89
CA ASP A 113 -1.67 29.16 31.91
C ASP A 113 -0.95 28.15 31.00
N ARG A 114 -1.33 28.17 29.72
CA ARG A 114 -0.80 27.27 28.69
C ARG A 114 0.72 27.29 28.61
N ASN A 115 1.34 28.47 28.69
CA ASN A 115 2.79 28.60 28.56
C ASN A 115 3.50 28.00 29.76
N THR A 116 3.00 28.25 30.97
CA THR A 116 3.51 27.69 32.22
C THR A 116 3.37 26.17 32.25
N TYR A 117 2.23 25.64 31.82
CA TYR A 117 2.03 24.19 31.71
C TYR A 117 3.01 23.55 30.73
N ILE A 118 3.18 24.12 29.53
CA ILE A 118 4.12 23.61 28.53
C ILE A 118 5.55 23.64 29.07
N ASN A 119 5.97 24.73 29.71
CA ASN A 119 7.30 24.84 30.31
C ASN A 119 7.54 23.80 31.42
N ASN A 120 6.57 23.59 32.31
CA ASN A 120 6.67 22.57 33.36
C ASN A 120 6.64 21.15 32.79
N CYS A 121 5.95 20.93 31.68
CA CYS A 121 5.88 19.65 31.01
C CYS A 121 7.17 19.28 30.27
N ILE A 122 7.84 20.25 29.64
CA ILE A 122 9.08 20.02 28.89
C ILE A 122 10.26 19.72 29.83
N ASN A 123 10.26 20.33 31.02
CA ASN A 123 11.36 20.23 31.99
C ASN A 123 11.25 19.08 33.00
N GLN A 124 10.28 18.18 32.85
CA GLN A 124 10.16 16.96 33.67
C GLN A 124 11.07 15.84 33.20
#